data_AF-A0A1Q6TS34-F1
#
_entry.id   AF-A0A1Q6TS34-F1
#
_cell.length_a   1.000
_cell.length_b   1.000
_cell.length_c   1.000
_cell.angle_alpha   90.00
_cell.angle_beta   90.00
_cell.angle_gamma   90.00
#
_symmetry.space_group_name_H-M   'P 1'
#
loop_
_entity.id
_entity.type
_entity.pdbx_description
1 polymer ?
#
loop_
_entity_poly.entity_id
_entity_poly.type
_entity_poly.pdbx_seq_one_letter_code
_entity_poly.pdbx_strand_id
1 'polypeptide(L)'
;MTNQEKYKQAFSVLQTSGDFSMEVEKMAMRQKHHKVKTIAAAVAACIVLVGGAGTAYAANLGGIQRTIQLWINGDQTNATLEINNDGNSSTYTIKIPDENGNSTEITGGGVAMDGDGVERPLTEDEIMEQINQPDVEYEDDGSVWLYYKDRKLDITDRFEDGICYVKLTDGKDVKYLTIKYNDGYAMSDSKYVSM
;
A
#
# COMPACT_ATOMS: atom_id res chain seq x y z
N MET A 1 -52.94 11.81 -2.80
CA MET A 1 -51.71 11.19 -2.25
C MET A 1 -50.51 11.91 -2.85
N THR A 2 -49.66 12.51 -2.02
CA THR A 2 -48.52 13.34 -2.45
C THR A 2 -47.26 12.47 -2.64
N ASN A 3 -46.28 12.95 -3.41
CA ASN A 3 -45.02 12.21 -3.66
C ASN A 3 -44.30 11.82 -2.35
N GLN A 4 -44.49 12.60 -1.28
CA GLN A 4 -43.93 12.33 0.04
C GLN A 4 -44.52 11.08 0.69
N GLU A 5 -45.80 10.79 0.43
CA GLU A 5 -46.49 9.61 0.97
C GLU A 5 -46.04 8.33 0.25
N LYS A 6 -45.80 8.41 -1.08
CA LYS A 6 -45.25 7.30 -1.86
C LYS A 6 -43.81 6.95 -1.45
N TYR A 7 -43.00 7.97 -1.14
CA TYR A 7 -41.63 7.75 -0.65
C TYR A 7 -41.62 7.02 0.69
N LYS A 8 -42.47 7.40 1.65
CA LYS A 8 -42.52 6.71 2.96
C LYS A 8 -43.00 5.27 2.86
N GLN A 9 -43.87 4.96 1.91
CA GLN A 9 -44.40 3.61 1.70
C GLN A 9 -43.38 2.65 1.07
N ALA A 10 -42.46 3.15 0.23
CA ALA A 10 -41.41 2.32 -0.38
C ALA A 10 -40.36 1.86 0.65
N PHE A 11 -40.09 2.67 1.67
CA PHE A 11 -39.08 2.37 2.70
C PHE A 11 -39.65 1.70 3.96
N SER A 12 -40.98 1.68 4.14
CA SER A 12 -41.60 0.97 5.28
C SER A 12 -41.63 -0.55 5.12
N VAL A 13 -41.27 -1.07 3.94
CA VAL A 13 -41.16 -2.52 3.65
C VAL A 13 -39.78 -3.07 4.05
N LEU A 14 -38.80 -2.21 4.33
CA LEU A 14 -37.51 -2.63 4.88
C LEU A 14 -37.64 -2.84 6.38
N GLN A 15 -38.15 -4.01 6.78
CA GLN A 15 -37.88 -4.53 8.11
C GLN A 15 -36.39 -4.87 8.19
N THR A 16 -35.60 -4.05 8.89
CA THR A 16 -34.29 -4.47 9.38
C THR A 16 -34.53 -5.40 10.57
N SER A 17 -34.56 -6.70 10.30
CA SER A 17 -34.54 -7.73 11.33
C SER A 17 -33.16 -7.74 12.00
N GLY A 18 -33.14 -7.35 13.28
CA GLY A 18 -32.18 -7.80 14.28
C GLY A 18 -30.77 -7.20 14.23
N ASP A 19 -30.41 -6.49 15.29
CA ASP A 19 -29.06 -6.09 15.73
C ASP A 19 -27.90 -6.41 14.77
N PHE A 20 -27.58 -5.47 13.89
CA PHE A 20 -26.23 -5.37 13.34
C PHE A 20 -25.39 -4.58 14.34
N SER A 21 -24.74 -5.30 15.25
CA SER A 21 -23.59 -4.78 15.98
C SER A 21 -22.50 -4.49 14.94
N MET A 22 -22.51 -3.27 14.38
CA MET A 22 -21.32 -2.71 13.76
C MET A 22 -20.33 -2.41 14.88
N GLU A 23 -19.66 -3.45 15.37
CA GLU A 23 -18.31 -3.25 15.86
C GLU A 23 -17.54 -2.67 14.69
N VAL A 24 -17.26 -1.39 14.78
CA VAL A 24 -16.39 -0.67 13.87
C VAL A 24 -15.01 -1.31 14.06
N GLU A 25 -14.75 -2.42 13.38
CA GLU A 25 -13.41 -2.81 12.97
C GLU A 25 -12.93 -1.72 12.03
N LYS A 26 -12.51 -0.61 12.64
CA LYS A 26 -11.56 0.32 12.07
C LYS A 26 -10.46 -0.57 11.54
N MET A 27 -10.39 -0.70 10.22
CA MET A 27 -9.34 -1.44 9.56
C MET A 27 -8.01 -0.92 10.07
N ALA A 28 -7.43 -1.69 10.98
CA ALA A 28 -6.08 -1.53 11.42
C ALA A 28 -5.20 -2.05 10.29
N MET A 29 -4.99 -1.25 9.25
CA MET A 29 -3.68 -1.25 8.59
C MET A 29 -2.70 -0.61 9.56
N ARG A 30 -2.45 -1.29 10.68
CA ARG A 30 -1.45 -0.93 11.68
C ARG A 30 -0.54 -2.12 11.88
N GLN A 31 0.73 -1.86 11.60
CA GLN A 31 1.88 -2.55 12.16
C GLN A 31 2.08 -4.00 11.74
N LYS A 32 2.80 -4.21 10.63
CA LYS A 32 3.80 -5.29 10.56
C LYS A 32 5.01 -4.87 9.74
N HIS A 33 5.88 -4.07 10.35
CA HIS A 33 7.31 -4.11 10.03
C HIS A 33 8.05 -4.52 11.30
N HIS A 34 8.60 -5.73 11.30
CA HIS A 34 9.58 -6.13 12.30
C HIS A 34 10.91 -5.46 11.97
N LYS A 35 11.45 -4.72 12.94
CA LYS A 35 12.68 -3.94 12.90
C LYS A 35 13.85 -4.76 12.31
N VAL A 36 14.41 -4.31 11.19
CA VAL A 36 15.74 -4.74 10.72
C VAL A 36 16.69 -3.55 10.90
N LYS A 37 17.57 -3.63 11.89
CA LYS A 37 18.55 -2.57 12.18
C LYS A 37 19.68 -2.61 11.16
N THR A 38 19.82 -1.58 10.33
CA THR A 38 21.03 -1.36 9.53
C THR A 38 21.48 0.09 9.59
N ILE A 39 22.79 0.27 9.79
CA ILE A 39 23.48 1.46 10.31
C ILE A 39 23.69 2.55 9.24
N ALA A 40 23.69 3.80 9.69
CA ALA A 40 23.72 5.06 8.94
C ALA A 40 24.99 5.37 8.10
N ALA A 41 24.81 6.23 7.08
CA ALA A 41 25.80 7.24 6.69
C ALA A 41 25.11 8.48 6.07
N ALA A 42 25.45 9.66 6.57
CA ALA A 42 24.91 10.96 6.15
C ALA A 42 25.75 11.60 5.03
N VAL A 43 25.10 12.19 4.01
CA VAL A 43 25.68 13.28 3.20
C VAL A 43 24.56 14.23 2.73
N ALA A 44 24.74 15.51 3.05
CA ALA A 44 23.94 16.63 2.60
C ALA A 44 24.27 17.03 1.14
N ALA A 45 23.23 17.18 0.30
CA ALA A 45 23.10 18.20 -0.75
C ALA A 45 21.79 17.94 -1.54
N CYS A 46 21.10 19.01 -1.96
CA CYS A 46 19.94 18.92 -2.86
C CYS A 46 20.31 18.20 -4.16
N ILE A 47 19.71 17.04 -4.41
CA ILE A 47 19.92 16.27 -5.64
C ILE A 47 18.55 16.06 -6.32
N VAL A 48 18.34 16.79 -7.41
CA VAL A 48 17.33 16.45 -8.41
C VAL A 48 17.98 15.44 -9.35
N LEU A 49 17.59 14.16 -9.31
CA LEU A 49 18.09 13.17 -10.26
C LEU A 49 17.02 12.17 -10.70
N VAL A 50 17.11 11.83 -11.98
CA VAL A 50 16.24 10.96 -12.77
C VAL A 50 16.65 9.50 -12.51
N GLY A 51 15.76 8.71 -11.93
CA GLY A 51 15.91 7.26 -11.81
C GLY A 51 15.25 6.55 -13.00
N GLY A 52 15.91 5.54 -13.54
CA GLY A 52 15.33 4.63 -14.52
C GLY A 52 15.90 3.24 -14.28
N ALA A 53 15.03 2.25 -14.07
CA ALA A 53 15.35 0.82 -14.16
C ALA A 53 14.05 0.02 -14.36
N GLY A 54 14.03 -0.83 -15.41
CA GLY A 54 12.90 -1.69 -15.76
C GLY A 54 12.93 -3.01 -14.98
N THR A 55 11.76 -3.50 -14.60
CA THR A 55 11.51 -4.81 -13.98
C THR A 55 11.44 -5.88 -15.07
N ALA A 56 12.11 -7.03 -14.88
CA ALA A 56 12.01 -8.18 -15.80
C ALA A 56 11.09 -9.25 -15.22
N TYR A 57 10.17 -9.78 -16.04
CA TYR A 57 9.15 -10.76 -15.64
C TYR A 57 9.37 -12.10 -16.35
N ALA A 58 9.33 -13.21 -15.61
CA ALA A 58 9.29 -14.57 -16.15
C ALA A 58 8.19 -15.38 -15.43
N ALA A 59 7.27 -15.97 -16.20
CA ALA A 59 6.11 -16.71 -15.69
C ALA A 59 6.29 -18.24 -15.85
N ASN A 60 5.84 -19.03 -14.86
CA ASN A 60 5.69 -20.49 -14.95
C ASN A 60 4.23 -20.89 -14.64
N LEU A 61 3.74 -21.95 -15.29
CA LEU A 61 2.34 -22.39 -15.32
C LEU A 61 1.98 -23.27 -14.10
N GLY A 62 0.99 -22.85 -13.29
CA GLY A 62 0.33 -23.73 -12.29
C GLY A 62 0.17 -23.20 -10.86
N GLY A 63 0.30 -21.89 -10.63
CA GLY A 63 0.40 -21.26 -9.32
C GLY A 63 1.65 -20.38 -9.35
N ILE A 64 1.49 -19.07 -9.25
CA ILE A 64 2.55 -18.14 -9.68
C ILE A 64 3.47 -17.89 -8.50
N GLN A 65 4.39 -18.84 -8.31
CA GLN A 65 5.63 -18.58 -7.59
C GLN A 65 6.65 -18.00 -8.58
N ARG A 66 7.08 -16.77 -8.35
CA ARG A 66 8.07 -16.06 -9.19
C ARG A 66 9.09 -15.33 -8.35
N THR A 67 10.30 -15.20 -8.87
CA THR A 67 11.29 -14.28 -8.29
C THR A 67 10.97 -12.87 -8.73
N ILE A 68 10.82 -11.97 -7.77
CA ILE A 68 10.66 -10.52 -7.99
C ILE A 68 11.83 -9.78 -7.35
N GLN A 69 12.04 -8.54 -7.78
CA GLN A 69 13.00 -7.63 -7.16
C GLN A 69 12.23 -6.51 -6.47
N LEU A 70 12.40 -6.41 -5.15
CA LEU A 70 11.78 -5.42 -4.29
C LEU A 70 12.78 -4.36 -3.89
N TRP A 71 12.30 -3.16 -3.60
CA TRP A 71 13.08 -2.15 -2.91
C TRP A 71 12.74 -2.18 -1.43
N ILE A 72 13.72 -2.51 -0.60
CA ILE A 72 13.58 -2.55 0.86
C ILE A 72 14.62 -1.59 1.41
N ASN A 73 14.17 -0.54 2.09
CA ASN A 73 15.02 0.47 2.70
C ASN A 73 16.02 1.15 1.72
N GLY A 74 15.68 1.20 0.42
CA GLY A 74 16.54 1.75 -0.63
C GLY A 74 17.42 0.74 -1.36
N ASP A 75 17.42 -0.53 -0.93
CA ASP A 75 18.22 -1.60 -1.53
C ASP A 75 17.35 -2.59 -2.34
N GLN A 76 17.86 -3.04 -3.49
CA GLN A 76 17.20 -4.07 -4.28
C GLN A 76 17.38 -5.45 -3.66
N THR A 77 16.27 -6.08 -3.29
CA THR A 77 16.23 -7.39 -2.68
C THR A 77 15.45 -8.37 -3.57
N ASN A 78 16.07 -9.50 -3.91
CA ASN A 78 15.35 -10.58 -4.58
C ASN A 78 14.44 -11.27 -3.58
N ALA A 79 13.17 -11.42 -3.93
CA ALA A 79 12.18 -12.10 -3.11
C ALA A 79 11.38 -13.11 -3.96
N THR A 80 10.77 -14.06 -3.29
CA THR A 80 9.84 -15.00 -3.92
C THR A 80 8.42 -14.50 -3.68
N LEU A 81 7.69 -14.21 -4.74
CA LEU A 81 6.27 -13.87 -4.68
C LEU A 81 5.45 -15.09 -5.09
N GLU A 82 4.53 -15.50 -4.23
CA GLU A 82 3.52 -16.52 -4.47
C GLU A 82 2.15 -15.84 -4.49
N ILE A 83 1.38 -16.02 -5.57
CA ILE A 83 0.01 -15.51 -5.68
C ILE A 83 -0.96 -16.68 -5.74
N ASN A 84 -1.99 -16.62 -4.90
CA ASN A 84 -3.10 -17.56 -4.83
C ASN A 84 -4.40 -16.83 -5.10
N ASN A 85 -5.23 -17.36 -6.00
CA ASN A 85 -6.54 -16.83 -6.31
C ASN A 85 -7.57 -17.94 -6.16
N ASP A 86 -8.54 -17.75 -5.27
CA ASP A 86 -9.57 -18.75 -4.97
C ASP A 86 -10.87 -18.54 -5.77
N GLY A 87 -10.88 -17.58 -6.69
CA GLY A 87 -12.04 -17.16 -7.48
C GLY A 87 -12.83 -16.01 -6.85
N ASN A 88 -12.69 -15.78 -5.54
CA ASN A 88 -13.37 -14.72 -4.80
C ASN A 88 -12.42 -13.58 -4.44
N SER A 89 -11.19 -13.91 -4.06
CA SER A 89 -10.13 -12.95 -3.71
C SER A 89 -8.77 -13.44 -4.18
N SER A 90 -7.85 -12.50 -4.35
CA SER A 90 -6.44 -12.83 -4.55
C SER A 90 -5.70 -12.62 -3.24
N THR A 91 -4.86 -13.57 -2.85
CA THR A 91 -3.89 -13.44 -1.76
C THR A 91 -2.50 -13.61 -2.32
N TYR A 92 -1.52 -12.99 -1.67
CA TYR A 92 -0.13 -13.14 -2.04
C TYR A 92 0.76 -13.24 -0.80
N THR A 93 1.87 -13.95 -0.98
CA THR A 93 2.93 -14.10 0.01
C THR A 93 4.26 -13.77 -0.65
N ILE A 94 5.00 -12.84 -0.06
CA ILE A 94 6.38 -12.50 -0.42
C ILE A 94 7.30 -13.10 0.63
N LYS A 95 8.25 -13.92 0.18
CA LYS A 95 9.30 -14.49 1.02
C LYS A 95 10.61 -13.80 0.70
N ILE A 96 11.13 -13.04 1.67
CA ILE A 96 12.40 -12.34 1.59
C ILE A 96 13.44 -13.21 2.31
N PRO A 97 14.45 -13.75 1.61
CA PRO A 97 15.48 -14.57 2.23
C PRO A 97 16.34 -13.74 3.19
N ASP A 98 16.73 -14.33 4.31
CA ASP A 98 17.74 -13.79 5.22
C ASP A 98 19.12 -14.41 4.95
N GLU A 99 20.17 -13.83 5.55
CA GLU A 99 21.56 -14.30 5.40
C GLU A 99 21.78 -15.72 5.97
N ASN A 100 20.86 -16.20 6.83
CA ASN A 100 20.94 -17.50 7.49
C ASN A 100 20.14 -18.59 6.76
N GLY A 101 19.54 -18.28 5.62
CA GLY A 101 18.75 -19.21 4.81
C GLY A 101 17.30 -19.42 5.28
N ASN A 102 16.80 -18.63 6.24
CA ASN A 102 15.36 -18.53 6.49
C ASN A 102 14.74 -17.42 5.63
N SER A 103 13.43 -17.19 5.77
CA SER A 103 12.76 -16.10 5.09
C SER A 103 11.79 -15.35 5.99
N THR A 104 11.76 -14.02 5.86
CA THR A 104 10.66 -13.21 6.37
C THR A 104 9.52 -13.23 5.37
N GLU A 105 8.29 -13.39 5.86
CA GLU A 105 7.10 -13.44 5.03
C GLU A 105 6.27 -12.16 5.19
N ILE A 106 5.91 -11.56 4.05
CA ILE A 106 4.93 -10.48 3.95
C ILE A 106 3.73 -11.04 3.20
N THR A 107 2.53 -10.92 3.78
CA THR A 107 1.30 -11.37 3.15
C THR A 107 0.38 -10.20 2.85
N GLY A 108 -0.43 -10.35 1.81
CA GLY A 108 -1.45 -9.38 1.44
C GLY A 108 -2.46 -10.00 0.48
N GLY A 109 -3.33 -9.17 -0.07
CA GLY A 109 -4.38 -9.61 -0.97
C GLY A 109 -5.56 -8.66 -0.97
N GLY A 110 -6.60 -9.05 -1.69
CA GLY A 110 -7.87 -8.33 -1.72
C GLY A 110 -8.69 -8.59 -2.96
N VAL A 111 -9.65 -7.69 -3.14
CA VAL A 111 -10.55 -7.60 -4.29
C VAL A 111 -10.50 -6.19 -4.85
N ALA A 112 -10.81 -6.05 -6.13
CA ALA A 112 -11.12 -4.78 -6.77
C ALA A 112 -12.59 -4.77 -7.20
N MET A 113 -13.21 -3.60 -7.21
CA MET A 113 -14.52 -3.41 -7.82
C MET A 113 -14.34 -3.06 -9.29
N ASP A 114 -15.06 -3.76 -10.17
CA ASP A 114 -15.11 -3.40 -11.59
C ASP A 114 -16.07 -2.23 -11.87
N GLY A 115 -16.19 -1.86 -13.15
CA GLY A 115 -17.04 -0.75 -13.58
C GLY A 115 -18.54 -0.97 -13.37
N ASP A 116 -18.96 -2.22 -13.20
CA ASP A 116 -20.35 -2.61 -12.92
C ASP A 116 -20.63 -2.73 -11.41
N GLY A 117 -19.62 -2.45 -10.58
CA GLY A 117 -19.70 -2.53 -9.12
C GLY A 117 -19.61 -3.96 -8.58
N VAL A 118 -19.17 -4.91 -9.40
CA VAL A 118 -18.96 -6.30 -9.00
C VAL A 118 -17.53 -6.45 -8.46
N GLU A 119 -17.40 -7.13 -7.33
CA GLU A 119 -16.09 -7.49 -6.78
C GLU A 119 -15.45 -8.61 -7.60
N ARG A 120 -14.17 -8.45 -7.87
CA ARG A 120 -13.31 -9.47 -8.45
C ARG A 120 -12.00 -9.56 -7.68
N PRO A 121 -11.32 -10.71 -7.69
CA PRO A 121 -9.95 -10.80 -7.19
C PRO A 121 -9.04 -9.73 -7.81
N LEU A 122 -8.05 -9.25 -7.04
CA LEU A 122 -7.00 -8.39 -7.60
C LEU A 122 -6.27 -9.11 -8.72
N THR A 123 -5.98 -8.38 -9.80
CA THR A 123 -5.07 -8.85 -10.84
C THR A 123 -3.64 -8.87 -10.34
N GLU A 124 -2.76 -9.58 -11.04
CA GLU A 124 -1.33 -9.57 -10.73
C GLU A 124 -0.73 -8.15 -10.81
N ASP A 125 -1.17 -7.35 -11.78
CA ASP A 125 -0.68 -5.97 -11.95
C ASP A 125 -1.11 -5.10 -10.76
N GLU A 126 -2.35 -5.23 -10.29
CA GLU A 126 -2.84 -4.52 -9.10
C GLU A 126 -2.08 -4.95 -7.82
N ILE A 127 -1.77 -6.24 -7.70
CA ILE A 127 -0.92 -6.75 -6.61
C ILE A 127 0.49 -6.15 -6.72
N MET A 128 1.08 -6.11 -7.91
CA MET A 128 2.41 -5.51 -8.11
C MET A 128 2.39 -4.01 -7.83
N GLU A 129 1.32 -3.29 -8.17
CA GLU A 129 1.15 -1.89 -7.82
C GLU A 129 1.12 -1.70 -6.30
N GLN A 130 0.36 -2.53 -5.58
CA GLN A 130 0.30 -2.51 -4.11
C GLN A 130 1.67 -2.78 -3.48
N ILE A 131 2.40 -3.79 -3.96
CA ILE A 131 3.71 -4.16 -3.46
C ILE A 131 4.75 -3.04 -3.66
N ASN A 132 4.61 -2.26 -4.74
CA ASN A 132 5.51 -1.16 -5.07
C ASN A 132 5.06 0.20 -4.54
N GLN A 133 4.06 0.23 -3.64
CA GLN A 133 3.65 1.47 -2.99
C GLN A 133 4.75 2.01 -2.07
N PRO A 134 4.80 3.34 -1.84
CA PRO A 134 5.72 3.93 -0.88
C PRO A 134 5.46 3.42 0.54
N ASP A 135 6.51 3.38 1.35
CA ASP A 135 6.42 3.02 2.76
C ASP A 135 6.83 4.19 3.66
N VAL A 136 6.17 4.33 4.81
CA VAL A 136 6.45 5.39 5.79
C VAL A 136 6.76 4.76 7.14
N GLU A 137 8.03 4.87 7.54
CA GLU A 137 8.52 4.32 8.79
C GLU A 137 8.63 5.43 9.85
N TYR A 138 8.12 5.14 11.04
CA TYR A 138 8.19 6.02 12.21
C TYR A 138 9.11 5.37 13.24
N GLU A 139 10.22 6.03 13.54
CA GLU A 139 11.25 5.51 14.43
C GLU A 139 11.03 5.94 15.90
N ASP A 140 11.63 5.20 16.83
CA ASP A 140 11.50 5.47 18.27
C ASP A 140 12.13 6.81 18.68
N ASP A 141 13.08 7.33 17.90
CA ASP A 141 13.73 8.64 18.12
C ASP A 141 12.92 9.82 17.58
N GLY A 142 11.75 9.55 16.99
CA GLY A 142 10.85 10.53 16.39
C GLY A 142 11.16 10.84 14.93
N SER A 143 12.21 10.25 14.34
CA SER A 143 12.46 10.41 12.91
C SER A 143 11.41 9.70 12.07
N VAL A 144 11.06 10.30 10.93
CA VAL A 144 10.09 9.75 9.99
C VAL A 144 10.73 9.64 8.62
N TRP A 145 10.73 8.43 8.08
CA TRP A 145 11.36 8.09 6.81
C TRP A 145 10.34 7.65 5.78
N LEU A 146 10.37 8.27 4.60
CA LEU A 146 9.61 7.84 3.44
C LEU A 146 10.55 7.05 2.52
N TYR A 147 10.17 5.81 2.22
CA TYR A 147 10.85 4.94 1.28
C TYR A 147 10.03 4.81 0.00
N TYR A 148 10.70 5.02 -1.14
CA TYR A 148 10.09 4.78 -2.44
C TYR A 148 11.18 4.36 -3.44
N LYS A 149 11.14 3.10 -3.86
CA LYS A 149 12.16 2.49 -4.70
C LYS A 149 13.56 2.66 -4.09
N ASP A 150 14.51 3.21 -4.84
CA ASP A 150 15.88 3.49 -4.44
C ASP A 150 16.02 4.70 -3.51
N ARG A 151 14.90 5.34 -3.12
CA ARG A 151 14.92 6.60 -2.38
C ARG A 151 14.52 6.40 -0.93
N LYS A 152 15.31 7.01 -0.06
CA LYS A 152 15.04 7.21 1.37
C LYS A 152 15.00 8.71 1.65
N LEU A 153 13.88 9.21 2.17
CA LEU A 153 13.64 10.62 2.41
C LEU A 153 13.35 10.86 3.89
N ASP A 154 14.12 11.75 4.52
CA ASP A 154 13.77 12.28 5.84
C ASP A 154 12.63 13.30 5.68
N ILE A 155 11.49 12.98 6.30
CA ILE A 155 10.29 13.83 6.30
C ILE A 155 9.92 14.31 7.71
N THR A 156 10.78 14.11 8.69
CA THR A 156 10.54 14.43 10.12
C THR A 156 10.07 15.87 10.31
N ASP A 157 10.81 16.83 9.77
CA ASP A 157 10.52 18.27 9.93
C ASP A 157 9.52 18.82 8.89
N ARG A 158 8.86 17.94 8.12
CA ARG A 158 7.93 18.34 7.04
C ARG A 158 6.45 18.23 7.41
N PHE A 159 6.16 17.88 8.66
CA PHE A 159 4.79 17.81 9.15
C PHE A 159 4.32 19.18 9.62
N GLU A 160 3.22 19.66 9.05
CA GLU A 160 2.50 20.86 9.48
C GLU A 160 1.11 20.43 9.92
N ASP A 161 0.72 20.77 11.17
CA ASP A 161 -0.54 20.34 11.78
C ASP A 161 -0.79 18.82 11.71
N GLY A 162 0.29 18.03 11.78
CA GLY A 162 0.25 16.56 11.72
C GLY A 162 0.11 15.98 10.32
N ILE A 163 0.18 16.80 9.27
CA ILE A 163 0.09 16.40 7.86
C ILE A 163 1.40 16.71 7.14
N CYS A 164 1.90 15.76 6.35
CA CYS A 164 3.02 15.95 5.44
C CYS A 164 2.60 15.69 3.99
N TYR A 165 2.95 16.61 3.10
CA TYR A 165 2.69 16.49 1.67
C TYR A 165 3.99 16.17 0.93
N VAL A 166 4.01 15.06 0.18
CA VAL A 166 5.19 14.65 -0.59
C VAL A 166 4.81 14.39 -2.03
N LYS A 167 5.55 14.98 -2.96
CA LYS A 167 5.44 14.68 -4.39
C LYS A 167 6.60 13.77 -4.79
N LEU A 168 6.28 12.54 -5.18
CA LEU A 168 7.21 11.57 -5.73
C LEU A 168 7.16 11.65 -7.26
N THR A 169 8.33 11.65 -7.89
CA THR A 169 8.45 11.66 -9.35
C THR A 169 9.43 10.60 -9.80
N ASP A 170 9.00 9.72 -10.69
CA ASP A 170 9.82 8.69 -11.31
C ASP A 170 9.66 8.74 -12.83
N GLY A 171 10.66 9.29 -13.53
CA GLY A 171 10.52 9.62 -14.95
C GLY A 171 9.33 10.55 -15.23
N LYS A 172 8.29 10.01 -15.86
CA LYS A 172 7.03 10.73 -16.17
C LYS A 172 5.95 10.50 -15.11
N ASP A 173 6.12 9.50 -14.27
CA ASP A 173 5.12 9.12 -13.28
C ASP A 173 5.23 10.04 -12.06
N VAL A 174 4.08 10.53 -11.61
CA VAL A 174 3.98 11.43 -10.46
C VAL A 174 3.00 10.82 -9.48
N LYS A 175 3.41 10.71 -8.21
CA LYS A 175 2.54 10.34 -7.10
C LYS A 175 2.53 11.46 -6.07
N TYR A 176 1.34 11.86 -5.65
CA TYR A 176 1.09 12.84 -4.60
C TYR A 176 0.69 12.09 -3.34
N LEU A 177 1.52 12.16 -2.31
CA LEU A 177 1.28 11.56 -1.01
C LEU A 177 0.82 12.63 -0.03
N THR A 178 -0.22 12.30 0.71
CA THR A 178 -0.65 13.03 1.90
C THR A 178 -0.54 12.08 3.08
N ILE A 179 0.38 12.36 3.99
CA ILE A 179 0.76 11.49 5.10
C ILE A 179 0.23 12.13 6.37
N LYS A 180 -0.52 11.38 7.17
CA LYS A 180 -0.96 11.81 8.49
C LYS A 180 -0.13 11.10 9.54
N TYR A 181 0.48 11.88 10.42
CA TYR A 181 1.42 11.37 11.42
C TYR A 181 0.78 10.25 12.25
N ASN A 182 1.39 9.05 12.25
CA ASN A 182 0.89 7.84 12.90
C ASN A 182 -0.51 7.35 12.47
N ASP A 183 -1.02 7.78 11.32
CA ASP A 183 -2.36 7.45 10.83
C ASP A 183 -2.41 7.11 9.33
N GLY A 184 -1.27 6.69 8.77
CA GLY A 184 -1.16 6.23 7.38
C GLY A 184 -1.03 7.37 6.36
N TYR A 185 -1.27 7.05 5.09
CA TYR A 185 -1.20 8.01 3.99
C TYR A 185 -2.21 7.68 2.89
N ALA A 186 -2.46 8.66 2.03
CA ALA A 186 -3.26 8.53 0.81
C ALA A 186 -2.39 8.99 -0.34
N MET A 187 -2.62 8.36 -1.48
CA MET A 187 -1.85 8.58 -2.68
C MET A 187 -2.79 8.89 -3.85
N SER A 188 -2.34 9.77 -4.74
CA SER A 188 -3.04 10.05 -6.00
C SER A 188 -2.04 10.41 -7.09
N ASP A 189 -2.42 10.18 -8.33
CA ASP A 189 -1.57 10.46 -9.50
C ASP A 189 -1.75 11.88 -10.02
N SER A 190 -2.73 12.61 -9.47
CA SER A 190 -3.17 13.91 -10.01
C SER A 190 -2.96 15.08 -9.05
N LYS A 191 -3.23 14.92 -7.75
CA LYS A 191 -3.16 15.98 -6.74
C LYS A 191 -3.10 15.41 -5.32
N TYR A 192 -2.75 16.24 -4.34
CA TYR A 192 -2.86 15.86 -2.93
C TYR A 192 -4.32 15.58 -2.53
N VAL A 193 -4.50 14.54 -1.72
CA VAL A 193 -5.80 14.12 -1.20
C VAL A 193 -5.95 14.73 0.19
N SER A 194 -7.08 15.34 0.50
CA SER A 194 -7.34 15.82 1.86
C SER A 194 -7.65 14.64 2.76
N MET A 195 -7.09 14.66 3.97
CA MET A 195 -7.31 13.69 5.04
C MET A 195 -7.98 14.31 6.26
#